data_AF-A0A7H8S6N6-F1
#
_entry.id   AF-A0A7H8S6N6-F1
#
_cell.length_a   1.000
_cell.length_b   1.000
_cell.length_c   1.000
_cell.angle_alpha   90.00
_cell.angle_beta   90.00
_cell.angle_gamma   90.00
#
_symmetry.space_group_name_H-M   'P 1'
#
loop_
_entity.id
_entity.type
_entity.pdbx_description
1 polymer ?
#
loop_
_entity_poly.entity_id
_entity_poly.type
_entity_poly.pdbx_seq_one_letter_code
_entity_poly.pdbx_strand_id
1 'polypeptide(L)'
;MRKKQVVSIISLLFGVTLLLGACGGGGNNIAIGPPASETNSASQLIFDAYDIGEDDYNAYQEGFGDAADGVQDGNIDVSIGILGMPAGSIENLQASAGDVKLLGLSDEAISHIEENSGYNQFTIPADTYAFQDSDVNTVAARAILMGNTETIDEELGYELARIMVESADENTHAQSEEMTIENALEGSEGLPIHPGAKRYYEEQGVTVENEVADLPADESDRKSELVLGTGGQGGTYYPLGGEMANVWNNHLDGVSVTNTETGASVENLSSIRDGNMDLGMTVNVPAIDAMNGEGDFEDAQVDNAAFIGHIYPEIVQIVTREATGIESFDDL
;
A
#
# COMPACT_ATOMS: atom_id res chain seq x y z
N MET A 1 -46.84 -26.63 25.66
CA MET A 1 -45.43 -26.24 25.44
C MET A 1 -45.13 -26.34 23.95
N ARG A 2 -45.19 -25.22 23.22
CA ARG A 2 -44.92 -25.15 21.77
C ARG A 2 -43.50 -24.63 21.56
N LYS A 3 -42.65 -25.42 20.88
CA LYS A 3 -41.31 -25.02 20.46
C LYS A 3 -41.41 -23.93 19.39
N LYS A 4 -40.75 -22.80 19.58
CA LYS A 4 -40.54 -21.78 18.54
C LYS A 4 -39.38 -22.24 17.65
N GLN A 5 -39.65 -22.38 16.35
CA GLN A 5 -38.60 -22.40 15.32
C GLN A 5 -38.14 -20.95 15.11
N VAL A 6 -36.84 -20.72 15.21
CA VAL A 6 -36.20 -19.50 14.72
C VAL A 6 -35.73 -19.81 13.31
N VAL A 7 -36.29 -19.10 12.34
CA VAL A 7 -35.84 -19.09 10.95
C VAL A 7 -34.71 -18.07 10.88
N SER A 8 -33.51 -18.52 10.53
CA SER A 8 -32.39 -17.65 10.17
C SER A 8 -32.59 -17.19 8.73
N ILE A 9 -32.71 -15.88 8.51
CA ILE A 9 -32.70 -15.26 7.19
C ILE A 9 -31.28 -14.73 6.98
N ILE A 10 -30.46 -15.52 6.28
CA ILE A 10 -29.21 -15.05 5.70
C ILE A 10 -29.63 -14.22 4.48
N SER A 11 -29.46 -12.91 4.58
CA SER A 11 -29.63 -11.98 3.47
C SER A 11 -28.28 -11.83 2.78
N LEU A 12 -28.13 -12.49 1.64
CA LEU A 12 -27.03 -12.31 0.71
C LEU A 12 -27.21 -10.92 0.05
N LEU A 13 -26.45 -9.91 0.45
CA LEU A 13 -26.38 -8.65 -0.30
C LEU A 13 -25.27 -8.77 -1.35
N PHE A 14 -25.68 -8.84 -2.60
CA PHE A 14 -24.84 -8.63 -3.77
C PHE A 14 -24.27 -7.21 -3.74
N GLY A 15 -22.98 -7.09 -4.05
CA GLY A 15 -22.29 -5.83 -4.28
C GLY A 15 -23.02 -5.00 -5.34
N VAL A 16 -23.59 -3.90 -4.89
CA VAL A 16 -23.89 -2.74 -5.72
C VAL A 16 -22.79 -1.76 -5.39
N THR A 17 -21.88 -1.54 -6.33
CA THR A 17 -21.02 -0.34 -6.31
C THR A 17 -21.97 0.85 -6.33
N LEU A 18 -22.28 1.39 -5.16
CA LEU A 18 -22.99 2.64 -5.05
C LEU A 18 -21.97 3.70 -5.48
N LEU A 19 -22.07 4.14 -6.72
CA LEU A 19 -21.67 5.50 -7.09
C LEU A 19 -22.53 6.43 -6.22
N LEU A 20 -22.04 6.75 -5.03
CA LEU A 20 -22.46 7.93 -4.28
C LEU A 20 -22.03 9.12 -5.11
N GLY A 21 -22.83 9.45 -6.13
CA GLY A 21 -22.71 10.70 -6.84
C GLY A 21 -22.81 11.81 -5.81
N ALA A 22 -21.72 12.55 -5.67
CA ALA A 22 -21.58 13.73 -4.84
C ALA A 22 -22.84 14.60 -4.94
N CYS A 23 -23.53 14.76 -3.82
CA CYS A 23 -24.70 15.61 -3.74
C CYS A 23 -24.34 16.89 -3.00
N GLY A 24 -23.73 17.82 -3.72
CA GLY A 24 -23.96 19.25 -3.57
C GLY A 24 -22.95 20.05 -2.75
N GLY A 25 -21.98 20.65 -3.43
CA GLY A 25 -21.16 21.77 -2.96
C GLY A 25 -20.30 22.26 -4.11
N GLY A 26 -20.07 23.57 -4.25
CA GLY A 26 -19.28 24.16 -5.35
C GLY A 26 -17.76 23.96 -5.21
N GLY A 27 -17.33 22.80 -4.70
CA GLY A 27 -15.95 22.42 -4.45
C GLY A 27 -15.39 21.47 -5.52
N ASN A 28 -14.07 21.27 -5.49
CA ASN A 28 -13.36 20.41 -6.42
C ASN A 28 -13.71 18.93 -6.19
N ASN A 29 -13.69 18.13 -7.25
CA ASN A 29 -13.84 16.68 -7.18
C ASN A 29 -12.48 16.05 -6.84
N ILE A 30 -12.36 15.44 -5.67
CA ILE A 30 -11.07 14.91 -5.19
C ILE A 30 -11.17 13.41 -4.95
N ALA A 31 -10.30 12.64 -5.62
CA ALA A 31 -10.10 11.24 -5.30
C ALA A 31 -9.16 11.10 -4.10
N ILE A 32 -9.72 10.57 -3.02
CA ILE A 32 -9.06 10.44 -1.71
C ILE A 32 -8.69 8.98 -1.41
N GLY A 33 -8.80 8.08 -2.39
CA GLY A 33 -8.55 6.66 -2.20
C GLY A 33 -9.72 5.87 -1.59
N PRO A 34 -9.71 4.53 -1.71
CA PRO A 34 -10.77 3.66 -1.20
C PRO A 34 -10.98 3.79 0.32
N PRO A 35 -12.17 3.45 0.86
CA PRO A 35 -12.38 3.39 2.31
C PRO A 35 -11.40 2.42 2.97
N ALA A 36 -10.96 2.73 4.20
CA ALA A 36 -10.00 1.92 4.96
C ALA A 36 -8.73 1.60 4.16
N SER A 37 -8.22 2.59 3.41
CA SER A 37 -6.95 2.51 2.69
C SER A 37 -6.01 3.59 3.19
N GLU A 38 -4.72 3.33 3.05
CA GLU A 38 -3.68 4.30 3.43
C GLU A 38 -3.77 5.61 2.65
N THR A 39 -4.17 5.54 1.38
CA THR A 39 -4.41 6.76 0.59
C THR A 39 -5.50 7.61 1.21
N ASN A 40 -6.54 6.99 1.79
CA ASN A 40 -7.61 7.71 2.49
C ASN A 40 -7.11 8.36 3.77
N SER A 41 -6.42 7.59 4.63
CA SER A 41 -5.83 8.10 5.87
C SER A 41 -4.84 9.24 5.62
N ALA A 42 -3.96 9.10 4.61
CA ALA A 42 -3.04 10.17 4.21
C ALA A 42 -3.77 11.39 3.64
N SER A 43 -4.85 11.19 2.89
CA SER A 43 -5.67 12.31 2.39
C SER A 43 -6.29 13.10 3.55
N GLN A 44 -6.81 12.43 4.57
CA GLN A 44 -7.35 13.10 5.76
C GLN A 44 -6.27 13.91 6.50
N LEU A 45 -5.07 13.34 6.69
CA LEU A 45 -3.95 14.05 7.31
C LEU A 45 -3.53 15.30 6.51
N ILE A 46 -3.56 15.23 5.17
CA ILE A 46 -3.29 16.38 4.31
C ILE A 46 -4.41 17.43 4.48
N PHE A 47 -5.68 17.04 4.42
CA PHE A 47 -6.78 17.99 4.58
C PHE A 47 -6.79 18.66 5.95
N ASP A 48 -6.56 17.90 7.03
CA ASP A 48 -6.43 18.44 8.38
C ASP A 48 -5.28 19.47 8.47
N ALA A 49 -4.16 19.21 7.80
CA ALA A 49 -3.01 20.12 7.76
C ALA A 49 -3.27 21.43 7.01
N TYR A 50 -4.25 21.45 6.10
CA TYR A 50 -4.68 22.62 5.32
C TYR A 50 -6.01 23.22 5.80
N ASP A 51 -6.56 22.74 6.92
CA ASP A 51 -7.89 23.13 7.42
C ASP A 51 -9.04 22.92 6.40
N ILE A 52 -8.92 21.91 5.52
CA ILE A 52 -9.93 21.55 4.52
C ILE A 52 -10.96 20.61 5.16
N GLY A 53 -12.22 21.01 5.23
CA GLY A 53 -13.31 20.21 5.77
C GLY A 53 -14.00 19.32 4.73
N GLU A 54 -14.74 18.31 5.19
CA GLU A 54 -15.51 17.40 4.32
C GLU A 54 -16.55 18.12 3.42
N ASP A 55 -17.00 19.32 3.80
CA ASP A 55 -17.96 20.12 3.05
C ASP A 55 -17.30 20.99 1.94
N ASP A 56 -15.96 21.06 1.90
CA ASP A 56 -15.21 21.92 0.98
C ASP A 56 -14.95 21.25 -0.38
N TYR A 57 -15.08 19.93 -0.47
CA TYR A 57 -14.81 19.16 -1.68
C TYR A 57 -15.83 18.03 -1.92
N ASN A 58 -15.87 17.50 -3.13
CA ASN A 58 -16.65 16.32 -3.48
C ASN A 58 -15.73 15.09 -3.45
N ALA A 59 -15.90 14.22 -2.45
CA ALA A 59 -15.05 13.04 -2.26
C ALA A 59 -15.35 11.92 -3.25
N TYR A 60 -14.31 11.37 -3.87
CA TYR A 60 -14.31 10.14 -4.66
C TYR A 60 -13.43 9.10 -3.96
N GLN A 61 -13.98 7.92 -3.69
CA GLN A 61 -13.30 6.87 -2.92
C GLN A 61 -12.99 5.67 -3.83
N GLU A 62 -12.07 5.90 -4.76
CA GLU A 62 -11.73 4.97 -5.84
C GLU A 62 -10.23 4.64 -5.78
N GLY A 63 -9.83 3.50 -6.35
CA GLY A 63 -8.40 3.17 -6.47
C GLY A 63 -7.70 4.14 -7.43
N PHE A 64 -6.39 4.29 -7.30
CA PHE A 64 -5.64 5.30 -8.06
C PHE A 64 -5.80 5.18 -9.59
N GLY A 65 -5.95 3.95 -10.12
CA GLY A 65 -6.20 3.74 -11.54
C GLY A 65 -7.50 4.38 -12.03
N ASP A 66 -8.62 4.05 -11.37
CA ASP A 66 -9.93 4.63 -11.69
C ASP A 66 -9.92 6.15 -11.47
N ALA A 67 -9.25 6.62 -10.41
CA ALA A 67 -9.08 8.03 -10.13
C ALA A 67 -8.29 8.76 -11.23
N ALA A 68 -7.23 8.15 -11.76
CA ALA A 68 -6.44 8.70 -12.87
C ALA A 68 -7.29 8.79 -14.16
N ASP A 69 -8.11 7.77 -14.45
CA ASP A 69 -9.06 7.83 -15.57
C ASP A 69 -10.09 8.95 -15.38
N GLY A 70 -10.57 9.15 -14.15
CA GLY A 70 -11.44 10.28 -13.81
C GLY A 70 -10.78 11.65 -13.98
N VAL A 71 -9.48 11.77 -13.66
CA VAL A 71 -8.69 12.99 -13.91
C VAL A 71 -8.52 13.23 -15.40
N GLN A 72 -8.20 12.18 -16.17
CA GLN A 72 -8.08 12.25 -17.63
C GLN A 72 -9.38 12.78 -18.26
N ASP A 73 -10.52 12.26 -17.82
CA ASP A 73 -11.84 12.61 -18.35
C ASP A 73 -12.37 13.96 -17.83
N GLY A 74 -11.70 14.56 -16.83
CA GLY A 74 -12.12 15.81 -16.20
C GLY A 74 -13.31 15.66 -15.26
N ASN A 75 -13.56 14.45 -14.78
CA ASN A 75 -14.57 14.17 -13.75
C ASN A 75 -13.98 14.31 -12.33
N ILE A 76 -12.66 14.18 -12.19
CA ILE A 76 -11.91 14.34 -10.94
C ILE A 76 -10.88 15.45 -11.19
N ASP A 77 -10.80 16.42 -10.29
CA ASP A 77 -9.89 17.57 -10.40
C ASP A 77 -8.53 17.26 -9.77
N VAL A 78 -8.52 16.52 -8.65
CA VAL A 78 -7.29 16.11 -7.94
C VAL A 78 -7.38 14.63 -7.58
N SER A 79 -6.30 13.88 -7.82
CA SER A 79 -6.15 12.52 -7.34
C SER A 79 -4.94 12.41 -6.42
N ILE A 80 -5.19 11.93 -5.21
CA ILE A 80 -4.17 11.63 -4.21
C ILE A 80 -3.89 10.12 -4.28
N GLY A 81 -2.62 9.73 -4.33
CA GLY A 81 -2.21 8.33 -4.28
C GLY A 81 -0.95 8.16 -3.46
N ILE A 82 -0.74 6.96 -2.92
CA ILE A 82 0.54 6.57 -2.33
C ILE A 82 1.11 5.47 -3.21
N LEU A 83 2.26 5.75 -3.82
CA LEU A 83 2.77 5.01 -4.96
C LEU A 83 4.30 4.93 -4.92
N GLY A 84 4.86 3.93 -5.60
CA GLY A 84 6.27 3.93 -5.95
C GLY A 84 6.61 5.00 -6.99
N MET A 85 7.90 5.33 -7.10
CA MET A 85 8.39 6.42 -7.95
C MET A 85 9.48 5.95 -8.92
N PRO A 86 9.32 6.13 -10.24
CA PRO A 86 8.14 6.68 -10.92
C PRO A 86 6.97 5.69 -10.96
N ALA A 87 5.75 6.22 -10.99
CA ALA A 87 4.52 5.45 -11.14
C ALA A 87 4.06 5.43 -12.60
N GLY A 88 3.96 4.23 -13.19
CA GLY A 88 3.51 4.07 -14.58
C GLY A 88 2.09 4.59 -14.84
N SER A 89 1.22 4.60 -13.82
CA SER A 89 -0.12 5.19 -13.91
C SER A 89 -0.09 6.71 -14.12
N ILE A 90 0.85 7.42 -13.47
CA ILE A 90 1.05 8.87 -13.67
C ILE A 90 1.65 9.14 -15.06
N GLU A 91 2.59 8.31 -15.52
CA GLU A 91 3.13 8.43 -16.87
C GLU A 91 2.05 8.21 -17.95
N ASN A 92 1.18 7.21 -17.76
CA ASN A 92 0.07 6.93 -18.66
C ASN A 92 -0.96 8.05 -18.68
N LEU A 93 -1.27 8.63 -17.50
CA LEU A 93 -2.13 9.80 -17.39
C LEU A 93 -1.53 10.97 -18.16
N GLN A 94 -0.23 11.25 -18.01
CA GLN A 94 0.44 12.32 -18.76
C GLN A 94 0.45 12.04 -20.26
N ALA A 95 0.71 10.80 -20.68
CA ALA A 95 0.69 10.43 -22.10
C ALA A 95 -0.69 10.66 -22.75
N SER A 96 -1.76 10.55 -21.96
CA SER A 96 -3.14 10.63 -22.45
C SER A 96 -3.72 12.05 -22.35
N ALA A 97 -3.53 12.72 -21.21
CA ALA A 97 -4.04 14.06 -20.95
C ALA A 97 -3.14 15.17 -21.52
N GLY A 98 -1.82 14.99 -21.44
CA GLY A 98 -0.81 15.90 -21.97
C GLY A 98 -0.53 17.15 -21.13
N ASP A 99 -1.19 17.30 -19.99
CA ASP A 99 -1.17 18.49 -19.13
C ASP A 99 -1.24 18.13 -17.63
N VAL A 100 -0.65 17.01 -17.21
CA VAL A 100 -0.58 16.60 -15.80
C VAL A 100 0.40 17.48 -15.03
N LYS A 101 0.07 17.75 -13.78
CA LYS A 101 0.91 18.40 -12.78
C LYS A 101 0.96 17.58 -11.50
N LEU A 102 2.11 17.64 -10.82
CA LEU A 102 2.25 17.17 -9.44
C LEU A 102 2.06 18.35 -8.49
N LEU A 103 1.22 18.18 -7.49
CA LEU A 103 1.03 19.12 -6.39
C LEU A 103 1.94 18.74 -5.23
N GLY A 104 2.69 19.72 -4.71
CA GLY A 104 3.51 19.55 -3.52
C GLY A 104 2.80 19.98 -2.25
N LEU A 105 3.32 19.52 -1.12
CA LEU A 105 2.91 19.92 0.22
C LEU A 105 3.78 21.06 0.73
N SER A 106 3.20 21.94 1.55
CA SER A 106 3.91 23.00 2.26
C SER A 106 4.75 22.44 3.41
N ASP A 107 5.78 23.18 3.83
CA ASP A 107 6.60 22.78 4.99
C ASP A 107 5.75 22.64 6.28
N GLU A 108 4.72 23.47 6.43
CA GLU A 108 3.78 23.41 7.55
C GLU A 108 2.93 22.14 7.50
N ALA A 109 2.42 21.79 6.32
CA ALA A 109 1.65 20.57 6.14
C ALA A 109 2.50 19.32 6.36
N ILE A 110 3.72 19.29 5.82
CA ILE A 110 4.68 18.21 6.07
C ILE A 110 4.96 18.06 7.57
N SER A 111 5.25 19.16 8.27
CA SER A 111 5.51 19.14 9.71
C SER A 111 4.31 18.60 10.50
N HIS A 112 3.08 19.02 10.14
CA HIS A 112 1.86 18.52 10.75
C HIS A 112 1.72 17.00 10.53
N ILE A 113 1.94 16.52 9.32
CA ILE A 113 1.83 15.10 8.99
C ILE A 113 2.88 14.28 9.75
N GLU A 114 4.15 14.71 9.80
CA GLU A 114 5.20 14.02 10.54
C GLU A 114 4.91 13.95 12.05
N GLU A 115 4.35 15.02 12.63
CA GLU A 115 4.02 15.06 14.07
C GLU A 115 2.84 14.16 14.46
N ASN A 116 1.94 13.87 13.51
CA ASN A 116 0.68 13.16 13.77
C ASN A 116 0.59 11.79 13.07
N SER A 117 1.68 11.30 12.47
CA SER A 117 1.69 10.03 11.75
C SER A 117 3.06 9.36 11.74
N GLY A 118 3.19 8.25 11.01
CA GLY A 118 4.48 7.59 10.72
C GLY A 118 5.11 7.99 9.39
N TYR A 119 4.56 8.97 8.69
CA TYR A 119 5.12 9.48 7.44
C TYR A 119 6.31 10.41 7.72
N ASN A 120 7.27 10.46 6.80
CA ASN A 120 8.44 11.32 6.88
C ASN A 120 8.53 12.20 5.64
N GLN A 121 9.13 13.39 5.77
CA GLN A 121 9.38 14.27 4.64
C GLN A 121 10.11 13.54 3.51
N PHE A 122 9.65 13.77 2.29
CA PHE A 122 10.28 13.30 1.07
C PHE A 122 10.26 14.39 0.00
N THR A 123 11.23 14.35 -0.91
CA THR A 123 11.26 15.22 -2.08
C THR A 123 11.32 14.34 -3.31
N ILE A 124 10.29 14.42 -4.16
CA ILE A 124 10.30 13.88 -5.51
C ILE A 124 11.26 14.75 -6.33
N PRO A 125 12.43 14.24 -6.74
CA PRO A 125 13.41 15.05 -7.44
C PRO A 125 12.86 15.54 -8.79
N ALA A 126 13.31 16.70 -9.26
CA ALA A 126 13.15 17.13 -10.65
C ALA A 126 13.52 16.01 -11.63
N ASP A 127 12.83 15.95 -12.78
CA ASP A 127 13.04 14.97 -13.85
C ASP A 127 12.69 13.51 -13.46
N THR A 128 12.04 13.28 -12.31
CA THR A 128 11.45 11.97 -11.98
C THR A 128 10.41 11.57 -13.01
N TYR A 129 9.56 12.54 -13.38
CA TYR A 129 8.66 12.45 -14.51
C TYR A 129 9.08 13.45 -15.58
N ALA A 130 8.98 13.07 -16.86
CA ALA A 130 9.42 13.92 -17.97
C ALA A 130 8.69 15.28 -18.08
N PHE A 131 7.55 15.45 -17.40
CA PHE A 131 6.77 16.69 -17.37
C PHE A 131 7.03 17.54 -16.11
N GLN A 132 7.86 17.07 -15.20
CA GLN A 132 8.10 17.68 -13.89
C GLN A 132 9.53 18.23 -13.81
N ASP A 133 9.66 19.54 -14.07
CA ASP A 133 10.97 20.23 -14.17
C ASP A 133 11.53 20.75 -12.83
N SER A 134 10.84 20.53 -11.71
CA SER A 134 11.24 21.02 -10.39
C SER A 134 10.86 20.06 -9.29
N ASP A 135 11.70 19.97 -8.26
CA ASP A 135 11.45 19.20 -7.04
C ASP A 135 10.04 19.43 -6.47
N VAL A 136 9.39 18.36 -6.02
CA VAL A 136 8.08 18.39 -5.37
C VAL A 136 8.23 17.84 -3.96
N ASN A 137 7.97 18.68 -2.96
CA ASN A 137 8.00 18.26 -1.56
C ASN A 137 6.70 17.51 -1.21
N THR A 138 6.84 16.42 -0.48
CA THR A 138 5.75 15.55 -0.09
C THR A 138 6.17 14.75 1.15
N VAL A 139 5.43 13.70 1.47
CA VAL A 139 5.76 12.73 2.51
C VAL A 139 5.82 11.31 1.96
N ALA A 140 6.54 10.43 2.65
CA ALA A 140 6.67 9.03 2.30
C ALA A 140 6.63 8.12 3.54
N ALA A 141 6.15 6.91 3.34
CA ALA A 141 6.22 5.79 4.25
C ALA A 141 7.07 4.67 3.63
N ARG A 142 6.89 3.42 4.04
CA ARG A 142 7.62 2.26 3.50
C ARG A 142 6.64 1.16 3.09
N ALA A 143 6.71 0.74 1.83
CA ALA A 143 6.08 -0.50 1.40
C ALA A 143 6.92 -1.68 1.90
N ILE A 144 6.27 -2.62 2.57
CA ILE A 144 6.87 -3.79 3.20
C ILE A 144 6.10 -5.06 2.82
N LEU A 145 6.76 -6.20 2.95
CA LEU A 145 6.17 -7.52 2.78
C LEU A 145 5.93 -8.17 4.15
N MET A 146 4.68 -8.52 4.43
CA MET A 146 4.29 -9.31 5.60
C MET A 146 3.96 -10.75 5.17
N GLY A 147 4.38 -11.73 5.97
CA GLY A 147 4.10 -13.15 5.76
C GLY A 147 3.32 -13.77 6.91
N ASN A 148 2.42 -14.68 6.59
CA ASN A 148 1.60 -15.41 7.54
C ASN A 148 2.42 -16.47 8.30
N THR A 149 2.51 -16.36 9.63
CA THR A 149 3.34 -17.23 10.48
C THR A 149 2.75 -18.63 10.68
N GLU A 150 1.50 -18.86 10.25
CA GLU A 150 0.85 -20.17 10.28
C GLU A 150 1.00 -20.95 8.97
N THR A 151 1.45 -20.30 7.88
CA THR A 151 1.52 -20.95 6.55
C THR A 151 2.90 -20.88 5.89
N ILE A 152 3.79 -20.02 6.40
CA ILE A 152 5.18 -19.89 5.97
C ILE A 152 6.08 -20.41 7.09
N ASP A 153 6.84 -21.48 6.84
CA ASP A 153 7.83 -21.99 7.79
C ASP A 153 9.16 -21.21 7.71
N GLU A 154 10.09 -21.50 8.64
CA GLU A 154 11.37 -20.79 8.74
C GLU A 154 12.15 -20.83 7.41
N GLU A 155 12.17 -21.97 6.72
CA GLU A 155 12.94 -22.13 5.50
C GLU A 155 12.31 -21.37 4.33
N LEU A 156 10.99 -21.44 4.18
CA LEU A 156 10.29 -20.67 3.15
C LEU A 156 10.43 -19.17 3.39
N GLY A 157 10.33 -18.69 4.64
CA GLY A 157 10.56 -17.28 4.94
C GLY A 157 11.99 -16.81 4.67
N TYR A 158 12.99 -17.68 4.87
CA TYR A 158 14.37 -17.41 4.46
C TYR A 158 14.47 -17.26 2.94
N GLU A 159 13.92 -18.20 2.18
CA GLU A 159 14.00 -18.18 0.72
C GLU A 159 13.20 -17.01 0.10
N LEU A 160 12.04 -16.66 0.67
CA LEU A 160 11.27 -15.49 0.24
C LEU A 160 12.09 -14.21 0.38
N ALA A 161 12.69 -13.96 1.55
CA ALA A 161 13.54 -12.80 1.78
C ALA A 161 14.81 -12.80 0.91
N ARG A 162 15.45 -13.96 0.77
CA ARG A 162 16.65 -14.14 -0.06
C ARG A 162 16.38 -13.83 -1.52
N ILE A 163 15.37 -14.47 -2.12
CA ILE A 163 15.05 -14.30 -3.54
C ILE A 163 14.59 -12.87 -3.81
N MET A 164 13.85 -12.25 -2.90
CA MET A 164 13.41 -10.86 -3.04
C MET A 164 14.59 -9.90 -3.21
N VAL A 165 15.70 -10.11 -2.49
CA VAL A 165 16.91 -9.28 -2.57
C VAL A 165 17.86 -9.74 -3.69
N GLU A 166 18.19 -11.03 -3.74
CA GLU A 166 19.21 -11.56 -4.66
C GLU A 166 18.77 -11.65 -6.12
N SER A 167 17.46 -11.64 -6.37
CA SER A 167 16.87 -11.72 -7.72
C SER A 167 16.00 -10.50 -8.03
N ALA A 168 16.19 -9.39 -7.31
CA ALA A 168 15.48 -8.14 -7.54
C ALA A 168 15.63 -7.64 -8.99
N ASP A 169 16.81 -7.84 -9.60
CA ASP A 169 17.16 -7.42 -10.96
C ASP A 169 16.49 -8.24 -12.08
N GLU A 170 15.82 -9.34 -11.73
CA GLU A 170 14.97 -10.09 -12.68
C GLU A 170 13.61 -9.42 -12.92
N ASN A 171 13.20 -8.53 -12.01
CA ASN A 171 12.00 -7.70 -12.18
C ASN A 171 12.29 -6.54 -13.13
N THR A 172 11.29 -6.10 -13.88
CA THR A 172 11.38 -4.94 -14.78
C THR A 172 10.73 -3.68 -14.20
N HIS A 173 9.93 -3.84 -13.14
CA HIS A 173 9.30 -2.75 -12.42
C HIS A 173 10.32 -1.90 -11.67
N ALA A 174 10.33 -0.57 -11.88
CA ALA A 174 11.36 0.33 -11.37
C ALA A 174 11.62 0.21 -9.85
N GLN A 175 10.58 -0.04 -9.07
CA GLN A 175 10.71 -0.18 -7.60
C GLN A 175 11.52 -1.41 -7.15
N SER A 176 11.79 -2.39 -8.02
CA SER A 176 12.64 -3.51 -7.62
C SER A 176 14.08 -3.10 -7.33
N GLU A 177 14.52 -1.95 -7.85
CA GLU A 177 15.84 -1.38 -7.53
C GLU A 177 16.00 -1.04 -6.04
N GLU A 178 14.89 -0.89 -5.30
CA GLU A 178 14.88 -0.62 -3.85
C GLU A 178 14.97 -1.88 -3.00
N MET A 179 14.75 -3.07 -3.58
CA MET A 179 14.83 -4.37 -2.90
C MET A 179 16.29 -4.82 -2.76
N THR A 180 17.05 -4.08 -1.96
CA THR A 180 18.48 -4.30 -1.72
C THR A 180 18.74 -4.78 -0.30
N ILE A 181 19.95 -5.30 -0.05
CA ILE A 181 20.32 -5.68 1.30
C ILE A 181 20.48 -4.47 2.22
N GLU A 182 20.90 -3.33 1.65
CA GLU A 182 21.05 -2.06 2.34
C GLU A 182 19.71 -1.54 2.87
N ASN A 183 18.64 -1.71 2.09
CA ASN A 183 17.29 -1.23 2.42
C ASN A 183 16.44 -2.29 3.14
N ALA A 184 16.90 -3.53 3.26
CA ALA A 184 16.08 -4.71 3.59
C ALA A 184 15.23 -4.60 4.87
N LEU A 185 15.64 -3.80 5.85
CA LEU A 185 14.94 -3.60 7.13
C LEU A 185 14.19 -2.26 7.23
N GLU A 186 14.18 -1.43 6.18
CA GLU A 186 13.47 -0.15 6.22
C GLU A 186 11.96 -0.36 6.40
N GLY A 187 11.39 0.29 7.42
CA GLY A 187 9.98 0.17 7.77
C GLY A 187 9.65 -1.06 8.64
N SER A 188 10.66 -1.77 9.12
CA SER A 188 10.48 -2.92 10.03
C SER A 188 10.29 -2.51 11.50
N GLU A 189 10.56 -1.25 11.85
CA GLU A 189 10.53 -0.77 13.23
C GLU A 189 9.15 -0.98 13.86
N GLY A 190 9.12 -1.64 15.02
CA GLY A 190 7.88 -1.98 15.72
C GLY A 190 7.18 -3.24 15.22
N LEU A 191 7.70 -3.90 14.17
CA LEU A 191 7.14 -5.14 13.64
C LEU A 191 7.97 -6.37 14.05
N PRO A 192 7.32 -7.52 14.34
CA PRO A 192 8.03 -8.77 14.56
C PRO A 192 8.58 -9.30 13.23
N ILE A 193 9.84 -9.69 13.19
CA ILE A 193 10.48 -10.26 12.00
C ILE A 193 10.32 -11.77 11.93
N HIS A 194 10.08 -12.28 10.73
CA HIS A 194 10.04 -13.71 10.49
C HIS A 194 11.43 -14.34 10.75
N PRO A 195 11.55 -15.46 11.49
CA PRO A 195 12.85 -16.01 11.88
C PRO A 195 13.73 -16.39 10.68
N GLY A 196 13.13 -16.90 9.60
CA GLY A 196 13.82 -17.18 8.34
C GLY A 196 14.41 -15.94 7.67
N ALA A 197 13.63 -14.86 7.59
CA ALA A 197 14.07 -13.59 7.01
C ALA A 197 15.20 -12.97 7.84
N LYS A 198 15.05 -12.98 9.18
CA LYS A 198 16.11 -12.57 10.11
C LYS A 198 17.41 -13.32 9.86
N ARG A 199 17.34 -14.66 9.73
CA ARG A 199 18.51 -15.49 9.46
C ARG A 199 19.21 -15.07 8.18
N TYR A 200 18.46 -14.88 7.10
CA TYR A 200 19.03 -14.40 5.84
C TYR A 200 19.74 -13.05 5.99
N TYR A 201 19.08 -12.06 6.59
CA TYR A 201 19.66 -10.71 6.73
C TYR A 201 20.90 -10.69 7.65
N GLU A 202 20.90 -11.44 8.74
CA GLU A 202 22.09 -11.58 9.61
C GLU A 202 23.27 -12.24 8.88
N GLU A 203 23.02 -13.22 8.02
CA GLU A 203 24.06 -13.86 7.19
C GLU A 203 24.67 -12.89 6.17
N GLN A 204 23.89 -11.94 5.67
CA GLN A 204 24.39 -10.84 4.82
C GLN A 204 25.07 -9.72 5.61
N GLY A 205 25.18 -9.84 6.94
CA GLY A 205 25.85 -8.88 7.80
C GLY A 205 24.99 -7.71 8.28
N VAL A 206 23.66 -7.78 8.08
CA VAL A 206 22.71 -6.81 8.62
C VAL A 206 22.45 -7.11 10.10
N THR A 207 22.44 -6.08 10.94
CA THR A 207 22.05 -6.24 12.35
C THR A 207 20.53 -6.14 12.47
N VAL A 208 19.88 -7.21 12.93
CA VAL A 208 18.42 -7.28 13.07
C VAL A 208 18.01 -7.16 14.54
N GLU A 209 17.49 -5.99 14.93
CA GLU A 209 17.09 -5.70 16.31
C GLU A 209 15.61 -6.03 16.60
N ASN A 210 14.82 -6.31 15.57
CA ASN A 210 13.40 -6.64 15.67
C ASN A 210 13.14 -7.84 16.59
N GLU A 211 11.99 -7.82 17.27
CA GLU A 211 11.44 -9.00 17.94
C GLU A 211 11.25 -10.12 16.92
N VAL A 212 11.60 -11.34 17.28
CA VAL A 212 11.38 -12.50 16.41
C VAL A 212 9.95 -12.97 16.60
N ALA A 213 9.20 -13.08 15.50
CA ALA A 213 7.81 -13.54 15.52
C ALA A 213 7.69 -14.96 16.12
N ASP A 214 6.58 -15.22 16.81
CA ASP A 214 6.21 -16.60 17.14
C ASP A 214 5.84 -17.33 15.83
N LEU A 215 6.50 -18.46 15.59
CA LEU A 215 6.37 -19.22 14.35
C LEU A 215 5.79 -20.61 14.65
N PRO A 216 4.45 -20.76 14.63
CA PRO A 216 3.82 -22.05 14.84
C PRO A 216 4.01 -22.99 13.64
N ALA A 217 4.15 -22.47 12.42
CA ALA A 217 4.29 -23.28 11.22
C ALA A 217 5.61 -24.07 11.19
N ASP A 218 5.50 -25.36 10.90
CA ASP A 218 6.63 -26.19 10.51
C ASP A 218 6.51 -26.69 9.06
N GLU A 219 7.44 -27.58 8.67
CA GLU A 219 7.49 -28.15 7.31
C GLU A 219 6.15 -28.77 6.85
N SER A 220 5.34 -29.25 7.80
CA SER A 220 4.05 -29.90 7.54
C SER A 220 2.86 -28.94 7.41
N ASP A 221 2.98 -27.72 7.98
CA ASP A 221 1.98 -26.66 7.87
C ASP A 221 2.23 -25.75 6.66
N ARG A 222 3.48 -25.68 6.20
CA ARG A 222 3.90 -24.92 5.02
C ARG A 222 3.01 -25.22 3.81
N LYS A 223 2.40 -24.17 3.26
CA LYS A 223 1.63 -24.27 2.01
C LYS A 223 2.55 -24.32 0.79
N SER A 224 2.12 -25.11 -0.21
CA SER A 224 2.74 -25.13 -1.55
C SER A 224 2.11 -24.12 -2.52
N GLU A 225 0.95 -23.57 -2.19
CA GLU A 225 0.25 -22.57 -2.99
C GLU A 225 0.03 -21.35 -2.10
N LEU A 226 0.76 -20.27 -2.37
CA LEU A 226 0.71 -19.02 -1.61
C LEU A 226 -0.11 -17.97 -2.37
N VAL A 227 -0.91 -17.22 -1.62
CA VAL A 227 -1.62 -16.04 -2.13
C VAL A 227 -0.93 -14.77 -1.63
N LEU A 228 -0.48 -13.94 -2.57
CA LEU A 228 0.07 -12.61 -2.34
C LEU A 228 -1.01 -11.55 -2.55
N GLY A 229 -1.41 -10.87 -1.48
CA GLY A 229 -2.19 -9.64 -1.57
C GLY A 229 -1.36 -8.48 -2.06
N THR A 230 -1.91 -7.73 -3.02
CA THR A 230 -1.24 -6.60 -3.64
C THR A 230 -2.05 -5.33 -3.44
N GLY A 231 -2.54 -4.70 -4.50
CA GLY A 231 -3.46 -3.57 -4.47
C GLY A 231 -4.21 -3.53 -5.80
N GLY A 232 -4.81 -2.39 -6.13
CA GLY A 232 -5.48 -2.19 -7.43
C GLY A 232 -4.50 -2.20 -8.62
N GLN A 233 -4.98 -2.59 -9.80
CA GLN A 233 -4.18 -2.64 -11.04
C GLN A 233 -3.53 -1.32 -11.45
N GLY A 234 -4.10 -0.17 -11.07
CA GLY A 234 -3.53 1.15 -11.33
C GLY A 234 -2.52 1.64 -10.29
N GLY A 235 -2.28 0.87 -9.23
CA GLY A 235 -1.27 1.14 -8.21
C GLY A 235 0.06 0.46 -8.51
N THR A 236 1.01 0.61 -7.58
CA THR A 236 2.35 0.02 -7.71
C THR A 236 2.39 -1.46 -7.29
N TYR A 237 1.63 -1.85 -6.27
CA TYR A 237 1.67 -3.20 -5.71
C TYR A 237 1.29 -4.29 -6.73
N TYR A 238 0.22 -4.09 -7.51
CA TYR A 238 -0.27 -5.13 -8.42
C TYR A 238 0.74 -5.55 -9.50
N PRO A 239 1.30 -4.64 -10.31
CA PRO A 239 2.29 -5.01 -11.32
C PRO A 239 3.58 -5.55 -10.69
N LEU A 240 4.10 -4.90 -9.64
CA LEU A 240 5.33 -5.35 -8.97
C LEU A 240 5.14 -6.72 -8.32
N GLY A 241 4.07 -6.93 -7.57
CA GLY A 241 3.76 -8.20 -6.91
C GLY A 241 3.57 -9.34 -7.91
N GLY A 242 3.06 -9.07 -9.12
CA GLY A 242 3.03 -10.03 -10.21
C GLY A 242 4.42 -10.44 -10.70
N GLU A 243 5.35 -9.49 -10.82
CA GLU A 243 6.75 -9.80 -11.16
C GLU A 243 7.46 -10.56 -10.04
N MET A 244 7.31 -10.14 -8.77
CA MET A 244 7.85 -10.84 -7.60
C MET A 244 7.35 -12.29 -7.53
N ALA A 245 6.04 -12.50 -7.73
CA ALA A 245 5.46 -13.84 -7.77
C ALA A 245 6.07 -14.70 -8.87
N ASN A 246 6.31 -14.14 -10.06
CA ASN A 246 6.99 -14.86 -11.15
C ASN A 246 8.44 -15.21 -10.80
N VAL A 247 9.18 -14.29 -10.18
CA VAL A 247 10.56 -14.55 -9.73
C VAL A 247 10.57 -15.66 -8.70
N TRP A 248 9.73 -15.60 -7.66
CA TRP A 248 9.62 -16.70 -6.69
C TRP A 248 9.24 -18.03 -7.34
N ASN A 249 8.30 -18.04 -8.29
CA ASN A 249 7.91 -19.25 -9.03
C ASN A 249 9.05 -19.87 -9.86
N ASN A 250 10.05 -19.08 -10.24
CA ASN A 250 11.21 -19.57 -11.00
C ASN A 250 12.31 -20.14 -10.10
N HIS A 251 12.36 -19.74 -8.83
CA HIS A 251 13.43 -20.07 -7.90
C HIS A 251 13.01 -21.03 -6.78
N LEU A 252 11.73 -21.04 -6.39
CA LEU A 252 11.20 -21.92 -5.35
C LEU A 252 10.75 -23.26 -5.94
N ASP A 253 11.40 -24.34 -5.54
CA ASP A 253 10.98 -25.69 -5.89
C ASP A 253 9.76 -26.13 -5.07
N GLY A 254 8.66 -26.47 -5.75
CA GLY A 254 7.47 -27.05 -5.11
C GLY A 254 6.56 -26.06 -4.39
N VAL A 255 6.80 -24.76 -4.54
CA VAL A 255 5.93 -23.67 -4.09
C VAL A 255 5.51 -22.85 -5.29
N SER A 256 4.25 -22.43 -5.32
CA SER A 256 3.74 -21.47 -6.31
C SER A 256 3.11 -20.27 -5.61
N VAL A 257 3.43 -19.06 -6.06
CA VAL A 257 2.86 -17.81 -5.60
C VAL A 257 1.94 -17.23 -6.66
N THR A 258 0.75 -16.80 -6.24
CA THR A 258 -0.21 -16.08 -7.08
C THR A 258 -0.52 -14.72 -6.47
N ASN A 259 -0.42 -13.65 -7.26
CA ASN A 259 -0.80 -12.32 -6.82
C ASN A 259 -2.31 -12.10 -7.01
N THR A 260 -2.93 -11.41 -6.05
CA THR A 260 -4.36 -11.08 -6.04
C THR A 260 -4.55 -9.57 -5.91
N GLU A 261 -5.44 -9.01 -6.73
CA GLU A 261 -5.89 -7.63 -6.62
C GLU A 261 -6.76 -7.46 -5.37
N THR A 262 -6.46 -6.43 -4.58
CA THR A 262 -7.11 -6.14 -3.29
C THR A 262 -7.23 -4.63 -3.08
N GLY A 263 -7.86 -4.22 -1.99
CA GLY A 263 -7.85 -2.86 -1.45
C GLY A 263 -6.54 -2.43 -0.78
N ALA A 264 -5.43 -3.17 -0.96
CA ALA A 264 -4.11 -2.92 -0.39
C ALA A 264 -3.97 -3.27 1.11
N SER A 265 -3.21 -2.46 1.86
CA SER A 265 -2.67 -2.75 3.20
C SER A 265 -3.68 -3.40 4.16
N VAL A 266 -4.81 -2.73 4.41
CA VAL A 266 -5.80 -3.17 5.42
C VAL A 266 -6.46 -4.50 5.03
N GLU A 267 -6.84 -4.64 3.76
CA GLU A 267 -7.43 -5.89 3.25
C GLU A 267 -6.41 -7.04 3.26
N ASN A 268 -5.16 -6.76 2.90
CA ASN A 268 -4.10 -7.78 2.88
C ASN A 268 -3.83 -8.31 4.29
N LEU A 269 -3.65 -7.41 5.27
CA LEU A 269 -3.39 -7.77 6.67
C LEU A 269 -4.58 -8.49 7.30
N SER A 270 -5.81 -8.00 7.08
CA SER A 270 -7.02 -8.69 7.58
C SER A 270 -7.23 -10.05 6.91
N SER A 271 -6.87 -10.20 5.64
CA SER A 271 -6.92 -11.50 4.94
C SER A 271 -5.87 -12.49 5.45
N ILE A 272 -4.68 -12.01 5.85
CA ILE A 272 -3.67 -12.84 6.55
C ILE A 272 -4.23 -13.32 7.89
N ARG A 273 -4.78 -12.41 8.70
CA ARG A 273 -5.45 -12.75 9.97
C ARG A 273 -6.50 -13.83 9.80
N ASP A 274 -7.32 -13.69 8.78
CA ASP A 274 -8.44 -14.60 8.53
C ASP A 274 -8.01 -15.91 7.82
N GLY A 275 -6.71 -16.10 7.55
CA GLY A 275 -6.13 -17.29 6.94
C GLY A 275 -6.40 -17.45 5.44
N ASN A 276 -6.91 -16.40 4.80
CA ASN A 276 -7.23 -16.38 3.36
C ASN A 276 -6.05 -15.92 2.49
N MET A 277 -4.97 -15.45 3.11
CA MET A 277 -3.80 -14.91 2.45
C MET A 277 -2.52 -15.31 3.19
N ASP A 278 -1.43 -15.48 2.44
CA ASP A 278 -0.16 -15.98 2.96
C ASP A 278 0.92 -14.90 2.95
N LEU A 279 0.86 -14.00 1.98
CA LEU A 279 1.76 -12.85 1.83
C LEU A 279 0.93 -11.59 1.56
N GLY A 280 1.35 -10.46 2.10
CA GLY A 280 0.66 -9.18 1.89
C GLY A 280 1.65 -8.03 1.74
N MET A 281 1.51 -7.28 0.65
CA MET A 281 2.15 -5.97 0.52
C MET A 281 1.37 -4.96 1.36
N THR A 282 2.07 -4.13 2.14
CA THR A 282 1.44 -3.13 3.01
C THR A 282 2.38 -1.98 3.25
N VAL A 283 1.82 -0.81 3.56
CA VAL A 283 2.57 0.27 4.19
C VAL A 283 2.94 -0.16 5.62
N ASN A 284 4.09 0.25 6.12
CA ASN A 284 4.56 -0.07 7.46
C ASN A 284 3.64 0.46 8.58
N VAL A 285 3.04 1.64 8.43
CA VAL A 285 2.13 2.24 9.42
C VAL A 285 0.92 1.34 9.74
N PRO A 286 0.07 0.93 8.78
CA PRO A 286 -1.04 0.02 9.06
C PRO A 286 -0.58 -1.38 9.49
N ALA A 287 0.63 -1.82 9.12
CA ALA A 287 1.17 -3.07 9.64
C ALA A 287 1.40 -2.97 11.15
N ILE A 288 1.90 -1.83 11.65
CA ILE A 288 2.10 -1.58 13.08
C ILE A 288 0.74 -1.53 13.78
N ASP A 289 -0.22 -0.77 13.23
CA ASP A 289 -1.58 -0.67 13.77
C ASP A 289 -2.26 -2.05 13.84
N ALA A 290 -2.10 -2.87 12.79
CA ALA A 290 -2.61 -4.24 12.75
C ALA A 290 -2.02 -5.12 13.86
N MET A 291 -0.70 -5.07 14.06
CA MET A 291 -0.03 -5.85 15.11
C MET A 291 -0.42 -5.38 16.51
N ASN A 292 -0.78 -4.11 16.70
CA ASN A 292 -1.17 -3.55 17.99
C ASN A 292 -2.69 -3.60 18.25
N GLY A 293 -3.51 -3.86 17.22
CA GLY A 293 -4.96 -3.78 17.30
C GLY A 293 -5.46 -2.33 17.43
N GLU A 294 -4.83 -1.42 16.71
CA GLU A 294 -5.10 0.02 16.67
C GLU A 294 -5.70 0.42 15.31
N GLY A 295 -6.25 1.64 15.21
CA GLY A 295 -6.78 2.17 13.95
C GLY A 295 -7.88 1.30 13.34
N ASP A 296 -7.74 0.93 12.07
CA ASP A 296 -8.67 0.05 11.35
C ASP A 296 -8.74 -1.38 11.92
N PHE A 297 -7.85 -1.72 12.86
CA PHE A 297 -7.74 -3.03 13.51
C PHE A 297 -8.17 -3.02 14.98
N GLU A 298 -8.87 -1.98 15.46
CA GLU A 298 -9.50 -1.99 16.78
C GLU A 298 -10.36 -3.26 16.97
N ASP A 299 -10.13 -3.99 18.07
CA ASP A 299 -10.74 -5.29 18.40
C ASP A 299 -10.45 -6.43 17.41
N ALA A 300 -9.55 -6.23 16.43
CA ALA A 300 -9.32 -7.13 15.32
C ALA A 300 -7.82 -7.27 14.97
N GLN A 301 -6.97 -7.27 16.01
CA GLN A 301 -5.52 -7.44 15.96
C GLN A 301 -5.12 -8.61 15.06
N VAL A 302 -4.04 -8.42 14.31
CA VAL A 302 -3.40 -9.44 13.49
C VAL A 302 -2.19 -9.97 14.26
N ASP A 303 -2.25 -11.21 14.72
CA ASP A 303 -1.21 -11.85 15.55
C ASP A 303 -0.46 -12.99 14.83
N ASN A 304 -0.84 -13.27 13.58
CA ASN A 304 -0.29 -14.33 12.74
C ASN A 304 0.45 -13.79 11.50
N ALA A 305 1.06 -12.60 11.58
CA ALA A 305 1.85 -12.02 10.51
C ALA A 305 3.23 -11.56 11.01
N ALA A 306 4.24 -11.63 10.14
CA ALA A 306 5.60 -11.21 10.44
C ALA A 306 6.24 -10.49 9.24
N PHE A 307 7.11 -9.53 9.52
CA PHE A 307 7.90 -8.82 8.52
C PHE A 307 8.85 -9.79 7.79
N ILE A 308 8.79 -9.79 6.47
CA ILE A 308 9.71 -10.53 5.60
C ILE A 308 10.78 -9.60 5.03
N GLY A 309 10.43 -8.39 4.62
CA GLY A 309 11.40 -7.44 4.09
C GLY A 309 10.80 -6.14 3.54
N HIS A 310 11.67 -5.15 3.35
CA HIS A 310 11.36 -3.90 2.66
C HIS A 310 11.14 -4.13 1.15
N ILE A 311 10.21 -3.39 0.55
CA ILE A 311 9.96 -3.42 -0.90
C ILE A 311 10.43 -2.13 -1.56
N TYR A 312 9.88 -0.97 -1.19
CA TYR A 312 10.28 0.34 -1.72
C TYR A 312 9.76 1.50 -0.83
N PRO A 313 10.32 2.73 -0.93
CA PRO A 313 9.73 3.93 -0.32
C PRO A 313 8.39 4.29 -0.95
N GLU A 314 7.33 4.37 -0.15
CA GLU A 314 5.99 4.60 -0.68
C GLU A 314 5.58 6.05 -0.50
N ILE A 315 5.42 6.77 -1.62
CA ILE A 315 5.42 8.23 -1.66
C ILE A 315 4.02 8.74 -1.94
N VAL A 316 3.58 9.75 -1.18
CA VAL A 316 2.36 10.49 -1.50
C VAL A 316 2.59 11.30 -2.78
N GLN A 317 1.82 11.00 -3.81
CA GLN A 317 1.86 11.63 -5.12
C GLN A 317 0.48 12.17 -5.46
N ILE A 318 0.41 13.47 -5.69
CA ILE A 318 -0.85 14.19 -5.85
C ILE A 318 -0.87 14.78 -7.25
N VAL A 319 -1.80 14.33 -8.08
CA VAL A 319 -1.89 14.73 -9.48
C VAL A 319 -3.13 15.59 -9.73
N THR A 320 -2.95 16.61 -10.55
CA THR A 320 -4.03 17.41 -11.16
C THR A 320 -3.68 17.68 -12.62
N ARG A 321 -4.51 18.47 -13.32
CA ARG A 321 -4.25 18.91 -14.70
C ARG A 321 -4.09 20.42 -14.76
N GLU A 322 -3.26 20.93 -15.68
CA GLU A 322 -3.15 22.38 -15.91
C GLU A 322 -4.52 23.03 -16.18
N ALA A 323 -5.44 22.28 -16.80
CA ALA A 323 -6.78 22.73 -17.11
C ALA A 323 -7.67 23.01 -15.87
N THR A 324 -7.37 22.45 -14.70
CA THR A 324 -8.13 22.74 -13.46
C THR A 324 -7.76 24.10 -12.90
N GLY A 325 -6.55 24.59 -13.17
CA GLY A 325 -6.02 25.82 -12.59
C GLY A 325 -5.63 25.72 -11.11
N ILE A 326 -5.64 24.51 -10.54
CA ILE A 326 -5.22 24.22 -9.17
C ILE A 326 -3.69 24.17 -9.14
N GLU A 327 -3.06 24.99 -8.30
CA GLU A 327 -1.60 25.04 -8.16
C GLU A 327 -1.14 24.59 -6.77
N SER A 328 -2.04 24.58 -5.77
CA SER A 328 -1.76 24.19 -4.39
C SER A 328 -3.02 23.74 -3.65
N PHE A 329 -2.86 23.08 -2.49
CA PHE A 329 -3.99 22.77 -1.60
C PHE A 329 -4.66 24.02 -1.03
N ASP A 330 -3.98 25.17 -0.98
CA ASP A 330 -4.59 26.45 -0.58
C ASP A 330 -5.64 26.96 -1.59
N ASP A 331 -5.70 26.37 -2.80
CA ASP A 331 -6.70 26.67 -3.82
C ASP A 331 -7.98 25.82 -3.69
N LEU A 332 -8.00 24.84 -2.78
CA LEU A 332 -9.10 23.89 -2.59
C LEU A 332 -10.19 24.39 -1.63
#